data_AF-A0A951JCJ8-F1
#
_entry.id   AF-A0A951JCJ8-F1
#
_cell.length_a   1.000
_cell.length_b   1.000
_cell.length_c   1.000
_cell.angle_alpha   90.00
_cell.angle_beta   90.00
_cell.angle_gamma   90.00
#
_symmetry.space_group_name_H-M   'P 1'
#
loop_
_entity.id
_entity.type
_entity.pdbx_description
1 polymer ?
#
loop_
_entity_poly.entity_id
_entity_poly.type
_entity_poly.pdbx_seq_one_letter_code
_entity_poly.pdbx_strand_id
1 'polypeptide(L)'
;KLCSLSNLNNYLSYFSSSLVVLNDKILTSGIELRIYGRIRAAAGGYSIKFDLSFKDGGSSLQTKIKANAEQFEGYSIGNSLERGNEDSHRNVFKVRIDQEGTMLETGGVTERKKSIMMNSKHDNSINRIHEVGHTLGLDDNIRTGNTGGLMEYPPERMTRKEANQLGNGSFLPKVE
;
A
#
# COMPACT_ATOMS: atom_id res chain seq x y z
N LYS A 1 -22.70 13.46 14.99
CA LYS A 1 -23.92 12.63 15.17
C LYS A 1 -23.51 11.18 14.92
N LEU A 2 -23.57 10.32 15.96
CA LEU A 2 -23.05 8.95 15.99
C LEU A 2 -23.77 8.03 14.99
N CYS A 3 -23.03 7.16 14.29
CA CYS A 3 -23.60 6.02 13.55
C CYS A 3 -23.05 4.71 14.13
N SER A 4 -23.95 3.87 14.65
CA SER A 4 -23.65 2.55 15.19
C SER A 4 -23.35 1.53 14.07
N LEU A 5 -22.24 0.81 14.20
CA LEU A 5 -21.71 -0.17 13.24
C LEU A 5 -22.31 -1.57 13.48
N SER A 6 -23.58 -1.77 13.09
CA SER A 6 -24.18 -3.11 13.03
C SER A 6 -24.81 -3.32 11.65
N ASN A 7 -24.21 -4.21 10.86
CA ASN A 7 -24.57 -4.64 9.49
C ASN A 7 -23.82 -3.90 8.35
N LEU A 8 -22.77 -4.54 7.81
CA LEU A 8 -21.83 -3.96 6.83
C LEU A 8 -21.65 -4.85 5.58
N ASN A 9 -22.46 -4.80 4.53
CA ASN A 9 -22.17 -5.57 3.29
C ASN A 9 -21.52 -4.64 2.25
N ASN A 10 -20.22 -4.78 1.99
CA ASN A 10 -19.41 -3.77 1.30
C ASN A 10 -19.24 -4.02 -0.23
N TYR A 11 -19.37 -2.95 -1.02
CA TYR A 11 -18.98 -2.87 -2.44
C TYR A 11 -17.75 -1.95 -2.58
N LEU A 12 -16.70 -2.41 -3.28
CA LEU A 12 -15.42 -1.70 -3.48
C LEU A 12 -15.27 -1.25 -4.94
N SER A 13 -14.87 0.00 -5.18
CA SER A 13 -14.51 0.50 -6.53
C SER A 13 -13.04 0.95 -6.60
N TYR A 14 -12.25 0.05 -7.22
CA TYR A 14 -10.94 0.08 -7.90
C TYR A 14 -9.93 1.24 -7.79
N PHE A 15 -8.68 0.81 -7.56
CA PHE A 15 -7.40 1.55 -7.54
C PHE A 15 -6.63 1.49 -8.88
N SER A 16 -7.09 0.76 -9.90
CA SER A 16 -6.18 0.24 -10.93
C SER A 16 -5.63 1.30 -11.90
N SER A 17 -6.40 2.32 -12.27
CA SER A 17 -5.99 3.28 -13.32
C SER A 17 -4.79 4.15 -12.90
N SER A 18 -4.78 4.68 -11.68
CA SER A 18 -3.68 5.53 -11.18
C SER A 18 -2.37 4.75 -11.00
N LEU A 19 -2.44 3.44 -10.78
CA LEU A 19 -1.29 2.55 -10.57
C LEU A 19 -0.68 2.01 -11.87
N VAL A 20 -1.41 2.01 -12.98
CA VAL A 20 -0.87 1.71 -14.30
C VAL A 20 0.05 2.84 -14.78
N VAL A 21 -0.34 4.11 -14.58
CA VAL A 21 0.48 5.30 -14.93
C VAL A 21 1.84 5.33 -14.19
N LEU A 22 1.93 4.66 -13.04
CA LEU A 22 3.17 4.56 -12.27
C LEU A 22 4.25 3.71 -12.92
N ASN A 23 3.89 2.75 -13.78
CA ASN A 23 4.86 1.78 -14.31
C ASN A 23 5.96 2.47 -15.13
N ASP A 24 5.59 3.53 -15.85
CA ASP A 24 6.50 4.29 -16.71
C ASP A 24 7.36 5.30 -15.93
N LYS A 25 6.83 5.88 -14.84
CA LYS A 25 7.54 6.92 -14.07
C LYS A 25 8.57 6.35 -13.09
N ILE A 26 8.24 5.24 -12.41
CA ILE A 26 9.14 4.58 -11.45
C ILE A 26 10.43 4.08 -12.13
N LEU A 27 10.37 3.77 -13.43
CA LEU A 27 11.53 3.34 -14.23
C LEU A 27 12.66 4.38 -14.29
N THR A 28 12.36 5.66 -14.05
CA THR A 28 13.29 6.77 -14.32
C THR A 28 13.70 7.55 -13.08
N SER A 29 12.88 7.56 -12.02
CA SER A 29 13.15 8.26 -10.76
C SER A 29 12.34 7.67 -9.59
N GLY A 30 12.72 8.02 -8.36
CA GLY A 30 11.88 7.76 -7.18
C GLY A 30 10.63 8.63 -7.20
N ILE A 31 9.56 8.15 -6.59
CA ILE A 31 8.26 8.82 -6.59
C ILE A 31 7.82 9.12 -5.16
N GLU A 32 7.33 10.34 -4.97
CA GLU A 32 6.59 10.73 -3.78
C GLU A 32 5.11 10.39 -3.97
N LEU A 33 4.52 9.68 -3.01
CA LEU A 33 3.12 9.24 -3.01
C LEU A 33 2.35 9.91 -1.86
N ARG A 34 1.29 10.62 -2.23
CA ARG A 34 0.25 11.11 -1.33
C ARG A 34 -1.00 10.27 -1.46
N ILE A 35 -1.56 9.87 -0.32
CA ILE A 35 -2.77 9.07 -0.25
C ILE A 35 -3.84 9.85 0.50
N TYR A 36 -4.97 10.11 -0.16
CA TYR A 36 -6.13 10.74 0.45
C TYR A 36 -7.26 9.72 0.54
N GLY A 37 -7.62 9.27 1.73
CA GLY A 37 -8.77 8.40 1.94
C GLY A 37 -10.06 9.20 2.10
N ARG A 38 -11.14 8.78 1.42
CA ARG A 38 -12.51 9.22 1.70
C ARG A 38 -13.38 8.00 1.97
N ILE A 39 -14.01 7.97 3.13
CA ILE A 39 -15.06 7.00 3.46
C ILE A 39 -16.40 7.66 3.17
N ARG A 40 -17.24 7.01 2.36
CA ARG A 40 -18.61 7.46 2.10
C ARG A 40 -19.60 6.38 2.51
N ALA A 41 -20.66 6.76 3.20
CA ALA A 41 -21.82 5.89 3.35
C ALA A 41 -22.45 5.66 1.96
N ALA A 42 -22.75 4.41 1.66
CA ALA A 42 -23.38 3.99 0.40
C ALA A 42 -24.57 3.06 0.73
N ALA A 43 -25.52 2.91 -0.20
CA ALA A 43 -26.61 1.96 -0.02
C ALA A 43 -26.01 0.54 0.11
N GLY A 44 -26.13 -0.05 1.32
CA GLY A 44 -25.60 -1.38 1.65
C GLY A 44 -24.37 -1.40 2.58
N GLY A 45 -23.68 -0.27 2.80
CA GLY A 45 -22.47 -0.23 3.64
C GLY A 45 -21.66 1.06 3.48
N TYR A 46 -20.33 0.94 3.44
CA TYR A 46 -19.43 2.08 3.17
C TYR A 46 -18.55 1.78 1.96
N SER A 47 -18.24 2.82 1.19
CA SER A 47 -17.24 2.80 0.13
C SER A 47 -16.01 3.57 0.61
N ILE A 48 -14.85 2.91 0.57
CA ILE A 48 -13.57 3.56 0.81
C ILE A 48 -12.93 3.83 -0.55
N LYS A 49 -12.68 5.10 -0.84
CA LYS A 49 -11.93 5.54 -2.02
C LYS A 49 -10.63 6.19 -1.57
N PHE A 50 -9.54 5.86 -2.25
CA PHE A 50 -8.27 6.50 -2.03
C PHE A 50 -7.88 7.26 -3.30
N ASP A 51 -7.72 8.57 -3.16
CA ASP A 51 -7.14 9.40 -4.20
C ASP A 51 -5.62 9.38 -4.01
N LEU A 52 -4.90 8.82 -4.98
CA LEU A 52 -3.45 8.77 -5.00
C LEU A 52 -2.93 9.94 -5.85
N SER A 53 -2.01 10.72 -5.29
CA SER A 53 -1.28 11.75 -6.03
C SER A 53 0.20 11.44 -5.99
N PHE A 54 0.85 11.59 -7.14
CA PHE A 54 2.25 11.23 -7.32
C PHE A 54 3.04 12.42 -7.81
N LYS A 55 4.26 12.56 -7.30
CA LYS A 55 5.22 13.59 -7.70
C LYS A 55 6.58 12.98 -7.96
N ASP A 56 7.35 13.63 -8.82
CA ASP A 56 8.73 13.24 -9.06
C ASP A 56 9.59 13.52 -7.82
N GLY A 57 10.11 12.44 -7.26
CA GLY A 57 11.02 12.46 -6.11
C GLY A 57 12.46 12.77 -6.51
N GLY A 58 12.86 12.49 -7.76
CA GLY A 58 14.24 12.56 -8.22
C GLY A 58 15.04 11.31 -7.84
N SER A 59 16.24 11.48 -7.31
CA SER A 59 17.03 10.35 -6.77
C SER A 59 16.36 9.71 -5.54
N SER A 60 16.77 8.49 -5.17
CA SER A 60 16.28 7.81 -3.95
C SER A 60 16.42 8.69 -2.70
N LEU A 61 17.58 9.33 -2.52
CA LEU A 61 17.83 10.23 -1.39
C LEU A 61 16.88 11.44 -1.41
N GLN A 62 16.70 12.09 -2.58
CA GLN A 62 15.80 13.23 -2.71
C GLN A 62 14.34 12.85 -2.46
N THR A 63 13.92 11.67 -2.93
CA THR A 63 12.58 11.13 -2.72
C THR A 63 12.29 10.98 -1.23
N LYS A 64 13.20 10.35 -0.48
CA LYS A 64 13.09 10.18 0.97
C LYS A 64 13.06 11.52 1.71
N ILE A 65 13.89 12.48 1.30
CA ILE A 65 13.91 13.83 1.90
C ILE A 65 12.57 14.54 1.68
N LYS A 66 12.06 14.55 0.43
CA LYS A 66 10.79 15.19 0.07
C LYS A 66 9.61 14.55 0.81
N ALA A 67 9.49 13.23 0.78
CA ALA A 67 8.43 12.51 1.47
C ALA A 67 8.42 12.76 2.98
N ASN A 68 9.60 12.80 3.63
CA ASN A 68 9.69 13.10 5.06
C ASN A 68 9.31 14.56 5.40
N ALA A 69 9.54 15.49 4.46
CA ALA A 69 9.15 16.89 4.61
C ALA A 69 7.65 17.13 4.40
N GLU A 70 6.92 16.18 3.80
CA GLU A 70 5.47 16.32 3.63
C GLU A 70 4.72 16.13 4.94
N GLN A 71 4.08 17.22 5.34
CA GLN A 71 3.25 17.29 6.53
C GLN A 71 1.88 17.87 6.20
N PHE A 72 0.88 17.46 6.96
CA PHE A 72 -0.45 18.05 7.01
C PHE A 72 -0.80 18.27 8.48
N GLU A 73 -1.04 19.52 8.88
CA GLU A 73 -1.34 19.89 10.27
C GLU A 73 -0.30 19.36 11.29
N GLY A 74 0.98 19.33 10.91
CA GLY A 74 2.08 18.81 11.73
C GLY A 74 2.24 17.29 11.72
N TYR A 75 1.32 16.55 11.09
CA TYR A 75 1.43 15.11 10.90
C TYR A 75 2.20 14.79 9.61
N SER A 76 3.20 13.92 9.68
CA SER A 76 3.95 13.49 8.49
C SER A 76 3.12 12.53 7.64
N ILE A 77 2.81 12.92 6.40
CA ILE A 77 1.90 12.22 5.48
C ILE A 77 2.57 11.69 4.20
N GLY A 78 3.81 12.07 3.92
CA GLY A 78 4.49 11.64 2.69
C GLY A 78 4.92 10.18 2.73
N ASN A 79 4.77 9.50 1.59
CA ASN A 79 5.28 8.17 1.33
C ASN A 79 6.29 8.22 0.18
N SER A 80 7.23 7.29 0.18
CA SER A 80 8.21 7.15 -0.90
C SER A 80 8.01 5.81 -1.61
N LEU A 81 8.10 5.80 -2.93
CA LEU A 81 8.03 4.61 -3.76
C LEU A 81 9.27 4.55 -4.66
N GLU A 82 10.00 3.45 -4.56
CA GLU A 82 11.22 3.20 -5.33
C GLU A 82 11.19 1.79 -5.92
N ARG A 83 12.01 1.56 -6.95
CA ARG A 83 12.21 0.22 -7.52
C ARG A 83 13.62 -0.27 -7.22
N GLY A 84 13.71 -1.55 -6.90
CA GLY A 84 14.98 -2.24 -6.66
C GLY A 84 14.95 -3.66 -7.23
N ASN A 85 16.03 -4.38 -6.99
CA ASN A 85 16.22 -5.77 -7.38
C ASN A 85 17.31 -6.39 -6.50
N GLU A 86 17.64 -7.67 -6.73
CA GLU A 86 18.67 -8.37 -5.97
C GLU A 86 20.07 -7.72 -6.08
N ASP A 87 20.39 -7.09 -7.20
CA ASP A 87 21.70 -6.46 -7.41
C ASP A 87 21.85 -5.14 -6.64
N SER A 88 20.80 -4.31 -6.65
CA SER A 88 20.77 -3.00 -5.99
C SER A 88 20.43 -3.10 -4.50
N HIS A 89 19.64 -4.11 -4.10
CA HIS A 89 19.06 -4.24 -2.77
C HIS A 89 19.01 -5.71 -2.32
N ARG A 90 20.16 -6.40 -2.39
CA ARG A 90 20.30 -7.83 -2.06
C ARG A 90 19.70 -8.22 -0.72
N ASN A 91 19.84 -7.39 0.31
CA ASN A 91 19.31 -7.68 1.65
C ASN A 91 17.78 -7.73 1.70
N VAL A 92 17.11 -7.07 0.75
CA VAL A 92 15.65 -6.97 0.65
C VAL A 92 15.10 -8.05 -0.28
N PHE A 93 15.67 -8.17 -1.49
CA PHE A 93 15.14 -9.03 -2.56
C PHE A 93 15.92 -10.34 -2.73
N LYS A 94 16.53 -10.85 -1.67
CA LYS A 94 17.23 -12.13 -1.69
C LYS A 94 16.25 -13.26 -2.02
N VAL A 95 16.58 -14.05 -3.04
CA VAL A 95 15.86 -15.29 -3.34
C VAL A 95 16.06 -16.30 -2.21
N ARG A 96 14.97 -16.88 -1.72
CA ARG A 96 15.01 -17.98 -0.76
C ARG A 96 14.50 -19.25 -1.43
N ILE A 97 14.93 -20.40 -0.93
CA ILE A 97 14.41 -21.69 -1.35
C ILE A 97 13.76 -22.32 -0.12
N ASP A 98 12.51 -22.75 -0.26
CA ASP A 98 11.81 -23.47 0.81
C ASP A 98 12.24 -24.94 0.90
N GLN A 99 11.62 -25.71 1.80
CA GLN A 99 11.99 -27.12 2.04
C GLN A 99 11.65 -28.01 0.85
N GLU A 100 10.70 -27.57 0.03
CA GLU A 100 10.17 -28.23 -1.16
C GLU A 100 10.97 -27.89 -2.43
N GLY A 101 11.96 -27.01 -2.34
CA GLY A 101 12.80 -26.58 -3.47
C GLY A 101 12.18 -25.46 -4.30
N THR A 102 11.09 -24.85 -3.85
CA THR A 102 10.44 -23.71 -4.51
C THR A 102 11.21 -22.43 -4.25
N MET A 103 11.43 -21.64 -5.30
CA MET A 103 11.99 -20.31 -5.17
C MET A 103 10.95 -19.33 -4.62
N LEU A 104 11.27 -18.72 -3.49
CA LEU A 104 10.52 -17.64 -2.87
C LEU A 104 11.21 -16.31 -3.16
N GLU A 105 10.54 -15.48 -3.94
CA GLU A 105 10.98 -14.11 -4.24
C GLU A 105 10.02 -13.10 -3.59
N THR A 106 10.58 -12.06 -2.98
CA THR A 106 9.82 -10.95 -2.42
C THR A 106 9.38 -9.99 -3.53
N GLY A 107 8.08 -9.74 -3.63
CA GLY A 107 7.50 -8.87 -4.67
C GLY A 107 7.62 -7.37 -4.38
N GLY A 108 7.58 -7.00 -3.11
CA GLY A 108 7.72 -5.63 -2.62
C GLY A 108 7.97 -5.63 -1.11
N VAL A 109 8.33 -4.48 -0.57
CA VAL A 109 8.39 -4.26 0.87
C VAL A 109 7.96 -2.85 1.21
N THR A 110 7.28 -2.70 2.35
CA THR A 110 6.93 -1.41 2.92
C THR A 110 7.57 -1.25 4.30
N GLU A 111 8.59 -0.40 4.37
CA GLU A 111 9.27 -0.08 5.62
C GLU A 111 8.57 1.05 6.37
N ARG A 112 8.44 0.88 7.69
CA ARG A 112 7.90 1.89 8.62
C ARG A 112 6.52 2.44 8.21
N LYS A 113 5.74 1.66 7.46
CA LYS A 113 4.45 2.07 6.87
C LYS A 113 4.53 3.33 6.00
N LYS A 114 5.68 3.60 5.36
CA LYS A 114 5.91 4.80 4.52
C LYS A 114 6.76 4.59 3.28
N SER A 115 7.79 3.75 3.38
CA SER A 115 8.78 3.61 2.32
C SER A 115 8.56 2.29 1.60
N ILE A 116 7.98 2.38 0.41
CA ILE A 116 7.72 1.25 -0.46
C ILE A 116 8.91 1.04 -1.40
N MET A 117 9.36 -0.21 -1.50
CA MET A 117 10.32 -0.64 -2.50
C MET A 117 9.77 -1.85 -3.27
N MET A 118 9.61 -1.70 -4.58
CA MET A 118 9.11 -2.75 -5.46
C MET A 118 10.25 -3.53 -6.11
N ASN A 119 10.14 -4.86 -6.13
CA ASN A 119 11.05 -5.69 -6.89
C ASN A 119 10.75 -5.55 -8.39
N SER A 120 11.74 -5.18 -9.20
CA SER A 120 11.57 -4.97 -10.63
C SER A 120 10.97 -6.17 -11.39
N LYS A 121 11.19 -7.41 -10.92
CA LYS A 121 10.62 -8.62 -11.55
C LYS A 121 9.12 -8.79 -11.28
N HIS A 122 8.65 -8.28 -10.14
CA HIS A 122 7.30 -8.49 -9.61
C HIS A 122 6.52 -7.18 -9.47
N ASP A 123 7.01 -6.11 -10.08
CA ASP A 123 6.42 -4.77 -9.96
C ASP A 123 5.18 -4.62 -10.85
N ASN A 124 4.08 -5.22 -10.39
CA ASN A 124 2.77 -5.17 -11.01
C ASN A 124 1.77 -4.39 -10.15
N SER A 125 0.59 -4.12 -10.71
CA SER A 125 -0.41 -3.27 -10.05
C SER A 125 -0.92 -3.84 -8.72
N ILE A 126 -1.15 -5.15 -8.61
CA ILE A 126 -1.69 -5.74 -7.38
C ILE A 126 -0.64 -5.77 -6.26
N ASN A 127 0.62 -6.06 -6.59
CA ASN A 127 1.72 -6.00 -5.62
C ASN A 127 1.95 -4.57 -5.11
N ARG A 128 1.84 -3.56 -5.98
CA ARG A 128 1.89 -2.16 -5.52
C ARG A 128 0.72 -1.81 -4.59
N ILE A 129 -0.50 -2.29 -4.89
CA ILE A 129 -1.66 -2.04 -4.03
C ILE A 129 -1.45 -2.72 -2.67
N HIS A 130 -0.86 -3.90 -2.62
CA HIS A 130 -0.49 -4.59 -1.38
C HIS A 130 0.44 -3.72 -0.53
N GLU A 131 1.53 -3.21 -1.12
CA GLU A 131 2.46 -2.33 -0.41
C GLU A 131 1.82 -0.99 0.03
N VAL A 132 0.98 -0.40 -0.83
CA VAL A 132 0.19 0.77 -0.42
C VAL A 132 -0.75 0.42 0.75
N GLY A 133 -1.29 -0.80 0.79
CA GLY A 133 -2.07 -1.31 1.92
C GLY A 133 -1.31 -1.23 3.24
N HIS A 134 -0.02 -1.58 3.26
CA HIS A 134 0.83 -1.43 4.44
C HIS A 134 1.00 0.02 4.87
N THR A 135 1.13 0.95 3.92
CA THR A 135 1.18 2.38 4.26
C THR A 135 -0.11 2.85 4.91
N LEU A 136 -1.24 2.21 4.62
CA LEU A 136 -2.55 2.51 5.18
C LEU A 136 -2.85 1.81 6.52
N GLY A 137 -1.85 1.14 7.09
CA GLY A 137 -1.97 0.49 8.39
C GLY A 137 -2.35 -0.99 8.33
N LEU A 138 -2.57 -1.58 7.15
CA LEU A 138 -2.80 -3.02 7.04
C LEU A 138 -1.52 -3.80 7.35
N ASP A 139 -1.66 -4.89 8.08
CA ASP A 139 -0.56 -5.80 8.42
C ASP A 139 -0.71 -7.09 7.63
N ASP A 140 0.41 -7.76 7.35
CA ASP A 140 0.42 -9.04 6.63
C ASP A 140 -0.53 -10.07 7.26
N ASN A 141 -1.14 -10.89 6.41
CA ASN A 141 -2.01 -11.97 6.85
C ASN A 141 -1.33 -12.94 7.82
N ILE A 142 -0.03 -13.19 7.65
CA ILE A 142 0.77 -14.02 8.57
C ILE A 142 0.80 -13.47 10.01
N ARG A 143 0.66 -12.14 10.18
CA ARG A 143 0.65 -11.48 11.49
C ARG A 143 -0.76 -11.38 12.08
N THR A 144 -1.79 -11.39 11.24
CA THR A 144 -3.18 -11.20 11.65
C THR A 144 -3.98 -12.51 11.72
N GLY A 145 -3.43 -13.61 11.19
CA GLY A 145 -4.11 -14.91 11.07
C GLY A 145 -5.25 -14.89 10.04
N ASN A 146 -5.28 -13.90 9.15
CA ASN A 146 -6.22 -13.83 8.04
C ASN A 146 -5.83 -14.81 6.93
N THR A 147 -6.81 -15.23 6.13
CA THR A 147 -6.59 -16.01 4.91
C THR A 147 -7.24 -15.31 3.71
N GLY A 148 -6.53 -15.30 2.60
CA GLY A 148 -6.87 -14.57 1.39
C GLY A 148 -6.86 -13.04 1.56
N GLY A 149 -7.02 -12.35 0.43
CA GLY A 149 -7.17 -10.90 0.42
C GLY A 149 -5.94 -10.13 -0.03
N LEU A 150 -5.97 -8.82 0.19
CA LEU A 150 -4.93 -7.94 -0.32
C LEU A 150 -3.59 -8.22 0.37
N MET A 151 -3.59 -8.52 1.67
CA MET A 151 -2.40 -8.72 2.49
C MET A 151 -1.92 -10.18 2.53
N GLU A 152 -2.45 -11.02 1.64
CA GLU A 152 -1.93 -12.37 1.35
C GLU A 152 -0.70 -12.28 0.43
N TYR A 153 0.11 -13.33 0.38
CA TYR A 153 1.08 -13.54 -0.69
C TYR A 153 0.85 -14.91 -1.34
N PRO A 154 0.50 -14.97 -2.64
CA PRO A 154 0.33 -13.85 -3.57
C PRO A 154 -0.89 -12.96 -3.24
N PRO A 155 -0.82 -11.63 -3.48
CA PRO A 155 -1.92 -10.72 -3.17
C PRO A 155 -3.17 -10.97 -4.03
N GLU A 156 -4.33 -10.93 -3.39
CA GLU A 156 -5.64 -11.02 -4.04
C GLU A 156 -6.45 -9.74 -3.87
N ARG A 157 -7.75 -9.80 -4.20
CA ARG A 157 -8.66 -8.68 -3.98
C ARG A 157 -8.89 -8.47 -2.49
N MET A 158 -8.85 -7.22 -2.06
CA MET A 158 -9.16 -6.82 -0.69
C MET A 158 -10.46 -7.45 -0.18
N THR A 159 -10.38 -8.05 1.00
CA THR A 159 -11.50 -8.71 1.68
C THR A 159 -12.32 -7.70 2.49
N ARG A 160 -13.52 -8.11 2.88
CA ARG A 160 -14.36 -7.34 3.80
C ARG A 160 -13.69 -7.09 5.15
N LYS A 161 -12.87 -8.03 5.64
CA LYS A 161 -12.18 -7.92 6.93
C LYS A 161 -11.11 -6.83 6.89
N GLU A 162 -10.30 -6.80 5.83
CA GLU A 162 -9.30 -5.74 5.60
C GLU A 162 -9.96 -4.37 5.39
N ALA A 163 -11.06 -4.30 4.66
CA ALA A 163 -11.83 -3.06 4.51
C ALA A 163 -12.35 -2.54 5.86
N ASN A 164 -12.79 -3.44 6.75
CA ASN A 164 -13.21 -3.06 8.10
C ASN A 164 -12.02 -2.63 8.97
N GLN A 165 -10.83 -3.21 8.79
CA GLN A 165 -9.61 -2.76 9.47
C GLN A 165 -9.21 -1.36 9.02
N LEU A 166 -9.29 -1.05 7.72
CA LEU A 166 -9.03 0.30 7.20
C LEU A 166 -10.03 1.34 7.73
N GLY A 167 -11.33 1.00 7.75
CA GLY A 167 -12.38 1.92 8.18
C GLY A 167 -12.41 2.19 9.69
N ASN A 168 -11.89 1.26 10.50
CA ASN A 168 -11.90 1.37 11.97
C ASN A 168 -10.49 1.55 12.57
N GLY A 169 -9.45 1.53 11.74
CA GLY A 169 -8.06 1.65 12.17
C GLY A 169 -7.73 3.05 12.66
N SER A 170 -6.73 3.14 13.53
CA SER A 170 -6.18 4.43 14.01
C SER A 170 -5.32 5.16 12.97
N PHE A 171 -5.08 4.53 11.81
CA PHE A 171 -4.19 5.06 10.78
C PHE A 171 -4.78 6.29 10.08
N LEU A 172 -6.06 6.26 9.72
CA LEU A 172 -6.72 7.44 9.16
C LEU A 172 -7.21 8.32 10.32
N PRO A 173 -6.87 9.61 10.36
CA PRO A 173 -7.45 10.51 11.35
C PRO A 173 -8.97 10.46 11.21
N LYS A 174 -9.66 10.25 12.34
CA LYS A 174 -11.12 10.36 12.38
C LYS A 174 -11.47 11.80 12.07
N VAL A 175 -12.13 12.04 10.95
CA VAL A 175 -12.74 13.33 10.67
C VAL A 175 -14.07 13.37 11.42
N GLU A 176 -14.17 14.24 12.42
CA GLU A 176 -15.41 14.49 13.17
C GLU A 176 -16.41 15.34 12.38
#